data_AF-Q2UDY1-F1
#
_entry.id   AF-Q2UDY1-F1
#
_cell.length_a   1.000
_cell.length_b   1.000
_cell.length_c   1.000
_cell.angle_alpha   90.00
_cell.angle_beta   90.00
_cell.angle_gamma   90.00
#
_symmetry.space_group_name_H-M   'P 1'
#
loop_
_entity.id
_entity.type
_entity.pdbx_description
1 polymer ?
#
loop_
_entity_poly.entity_id
_entity_poly.type
_entity_poly.pdbx_seq_one_letter_code
_entity_poly.pdbx_strand_id
1 'polypeptide(L)'
;MDPIDLRMASVREARNAERRFCFEVITPQYKRIYQATSEEDMGNWIRAINNALQSAVEGRGMSPPLSPTADNSSIGRDIGSVLTGKSSSYSGQHSHSTASNASNNSVTRRTTVGARPSYVRGDGNSFEDNPSRLLQTVRDADQGNNWCADCGSASKVEWVSINLGIVLCIECSGIHRSLGTHISKVRSLTLDVNSFSNDIVEILLQIGNRVSNMVWEATLDQSQKPIETSTREQRLKFITAKYSERAYAQNLPSQMSRFATPDETLLAAIKKNDIQGVLYGIALRANVNITDRSRNTHAVFLALAAADPASPGSTSSRPSTSNSVKPIPFPIAELLVQNGAEIPSQPPPIPLSPAAQLYLSQRTARVPAFGTLAASASGKPTADSLGTLPSIRGTGSDNSVVSSHGPSSLDSKEREKLHKRGSAGARLAGKVASLGIDR
;
A
#
# COMPACT_ATOMS: atom_id res chain seq x y z
N MET A 1 -5.59 21.91 -16.27
CA MET A 1 -4.38 21.76 -17.09
C MET A 1 -4.86 21.79 -18.52
N ASP A 2 -4.65 22.91 -19.20
CA ASP A 2 -5.14 23.04 -20.57
C ASP A 2 -4.30 22.19 -21.53
N PRO A 3 -4.94 21.53 -22.51
CA PRO A 3 -4.24 20.67 -23.46
C PRO A 3 -3.20 21.46 -24.27
N ILE A 4 -2.12 20.79 -24.65
CA ILE A 4 -1.07 21.38 -25.49
C ILE A 4 -1.44 21.16 -26.96
N ASP A 5 -1.63 22.25 -27.70
CA ASP A 5 -1.71 22.16 -29.16
C ASP A 5 -0.30 21.93 -29.72
N LEU A 6 -0.05 20.68 -30.10
CA LEU A 6 1.23 20.25 -30.64
C LEU A 6 1.60 20.98 -31.94
N ARG A 7 0.63 21.48 -32.73
CA ARG A 7 0.92 22.18 -34.00
C ARG A 7 1.74 23.46 -33.84
N MET A 8 1.74 24.04 -32.64
CA MET A 8 2.50 25.23 -32.27
C MET A 8 3.61 24.93 -31.24
N ALA A 9 3.84 23.67 -30.90
CA ALA A 9 4.80 23.28 -29.88
C ALA A 9 6.18 22.95 -30.47
N SER A 10 7.22 23.10 -29.65
CA SER A 10 8.54 22.56 -29.89
C SER A 10 9.02 21.82 -28.64
N VAL A 11 9.77 20.73 -28.81
CA VAL A 11 10.29 19.92 -27.70
C VAL A 11 11.81 19.82 -27.77
N ARG A 12 12.49 20.00 -26.63
CA ARG A 12 13.95 19.87 -26.53
C ARG A 12 14.37 19.51 -25.11
N GLU A 13 15.62 19.08 -24.96
CA GLU A 13 16.26 18.88 -23.66
C GLU A 13 16.34 20.21 -22.87
N ALA A 14 16.01 20.16 -21.58
CA ALA A 14 16.01 21.33 -20.69
C ALA A 14 17.40 21.55 -20.08
N ARG A 15 18.32 22.11 -20.87
CA ARG A 15 19.75 22.31 -20.52
C ARG A 15 20.02 23.10 -19.23
N ASN A 16 19.03 23.84 -18.72
CA ASN A 16 19.14 24.65 -17.49
C ASN A 16 18.17 24.19 -16.37
N ALA A 17 17.75 22.92 -16.36
CA ALA A 17 16.93 22.38 -15.28
C ALA A 17 17.79 22.01 -14.05
N GLU A 18 17.31 22.31 -12.84
CA GLU A 18 17.94 21.87 -11.57
C GLU A 18 17.88 20.34 -11.35
N ARG A 19 17.30 19.59 -12.30
CA ARG A 19 16.98 18.16 -12.18
C ARG A 19 17.41 17.41 -13.44
N ARG A 20 17.90 16.19 -13.23
CA ARG A 20 18.33 15.28 -14.31
C ARG A 20 17.14 14.77 -15.12
N PHE A 21 17.39 14.48 -16.40
CA PHE A 21 16.45 13.88 -17.36
C PHE A 21 15.22 14.76 -17.61
N CYS A 22 15.42 16.08 -17.66
CA CYS A 22 14.37 17.04 -17.92
C CYS A 22 14.32 17.48 -19.38
N PHE A 23 13.09 17.53 -19.93
CA PHE A 23 12.81 18.08 -21.25
C PHE A 23 11.73 19.15 -21.16
N GLU A 24 11.78 20.11 -22.07
CA GLU A 24 10.85 21.25 -22.13
C GLU A 24 10.01 21.20 -23.40
N VAL A 25 8.70 21.38 -23.23
CA VAL A 25 7.75 21.61 -24.32
C VAL A 25 7.35 23.08 -24.28
N ILE A 26 7.62 23.78 -25.38
CA ILE A 26 7.45 25.23 -25.54
C ILE A 26 6.36 25.49 -26.57
N THR A 27 5.32 26.21 -26.17
CA THR A 27 4.32 26.83 -27.06
C THR A 27 4.50 28.35 -27.04
N PRO A 28 3.87 29.11 -27.97
CA PRO A 28 3.90 30.57 -27.93
C PRO A 28 3.31 31.18 -26.64
N GLN A 29 2.45 30.43 -25.94
CA GLN A 29 1.74 30.89 -24.74
C GLN A 29 2.41 30.45 -23.43
N TYR A 30 3.12 29.32 -23.42
CA TYR A 30 3.74 28.79 -22.20
C TYR A 30 4.86 27.78 -22.47
N LYS A 31 5.76 27.66 -21.49
CA LYS A 31 6.79 26.63 -21.41
C LYS A 31 6.46 25.67 -20.25
N ARG A 32 6.46 24.36 -20.51
CA ARG A 32 6.30 23.31 -19.47
C ARG A 32 7.56 22.44 -19.44
N ILE A 33 8.01 22.08 -18.24
CA ILE A 33 9.16 21.19 -18.02
C ILE A 33 8.64 19.87 -17.47
N TYR A 34 9.12 18.78 -18.05
CA TYR A 34 8.81 17.41 -17.65
C TYR A 34 10.09 16.71 -17.22
N GLN A 35 9.98 15.71 -16.34
CA GLN A 35 11.11 14.91 -15.88
C GLN A 35 10.83 13.44 -16.20
N ALA A 36 11.77 12.80 -16.90
CA ALA A 36 11.73 11.37 -17.21
C ALA A 36 12.41 10.53 -16.12
N THR A 37 12.13 9.23 -16.14
CA THR A 37 12.73 8.21 -15.24
C THR A 37 14.18 7.90 -15.57
N SER A 38 14.59 8.06 -16.83
CA SER A 38 15.95 7.87 -17.32
C SER A 38 16.29 8.81 -18.49
N GLU A 39 17.57 8.86 -18.88
CA GLU A 39 18.02 9.58 -20.07
C GLU A 39 17.47 8.96 -21.36
N GLU A 40 17.36 7.64 -21.42
CA GLU A 40 16.76 6.91 -22.55
C GLU A 40 15.26 7.23 -22.68
N ASP A 41 14.52 7.21 -21.56
CA ASP A 41 13.11 7.62 -21.53
C ASP A 41 12.94 9.07 -22.00
N MET A 42 13.82 9.98 -21.55
CA MET A 42 13.81 11.38 -22.02
C MET A 42 14.01 11.46 -23.54
N GLY A 43 14.98 10.72 -24.09
CA GLY A 43 15.21 10.63 -25.52
C GLY A 43 14.01 10.07 -26.29
N ASN A 44 13.36 9.04 -25.75
CA ASN A 44 12.17 8.42 -26.33
C ASN A 44 10.96 9.38 -26.31
N TRP A 45 10.73 10.10 -25.21
CA TRP A 45 9.70 11.14 -25.13
C TRP A 45 9.94 12.29 -26.10
N ILE A 46 11.17 12.80 -26.20
CA ILE A 46 11.54 13.86 -27.16
C ILE A 46 11.31 13.39 -28.61
N ARG A 47 11.70 12.16 -28.96
CA ARG A 47 11.47 11.57 -30.29
C ARG A 47 9.98 11.38 -30.60
N ALA A 48 9.22 10.78 -29.68
CA ALA A 48 7.80 10.54 -29.85
C ALA A 48 7.01 11.84 -30.05
N ILE A 49 7.32 12.88 -29.26
CA ILE A 49 6.71 14.19 -29.41
C ILE A 49 7.13 14.81 -30.75
N ASN A 50 8.42 14.82 -31.12
CA ASN A 50 8.86 15.36 -32.42
C ASN A 50 8.20 14.67 -33.63
N ASN A 51 8.00 13.34 -33.58
CA ASN A 51 7.28 12.61 -34.63
C ASN A 51 5.80 13.04 -34.71
N ALA A 52 5.16 13.27 -33.56
CA ALA A 52 3.80 13.80 -33.50
C ALA A 52 3.71 15.27 -33.98
N LEU A 53 4.73 16.11 -33.69
CA LEU A 53 4.84 17.46 -34.25
C LEU A 53 4.90 17.42 -35.78
N GLN A 54 5.78 16.57 -36.33
CA GLN A 54 5.98 16.44 -37.77
C GLN A 54 4.67 16.01 -38.47
N SER A 55 4.02 14.95 -37.97
CA SER A 55 2.74 14.47 -38.48
C SER A 55 1.61 15.51 -38.36
N ALA A 56 1.59 16.33 -37.30
CA ALA A 56 0.60 17.38 -37.11
C ALA A 56 0.82 18.62 -38.01
N VAL A 57 2.06 18.87 -38.46
CA VAL A 57 2.41 19.95 -39.39
C VAL A 57 2.19 19.52 -40.84
N GLU A 58 2.49 18.28 -41.18
CA GLU A 58 2.30 17.69 -42.52
C GLU A 58 0.82 17.45 -42.87
N GLY A 59 -0.09 17.47 -41.89
CA GLY A 59 -1.53 17.27 -42.06
C GLY A 59 -2.30 18.30 -42.93
N ARG A 60 -1.63 19.23 -43.63
CA ARG A 60 -2.26 20.07 -44.65
C ARG A 60 -2.35 19.35 -46.00
N GLY A 61 -3.40 18.54 -46.13
CA GLY A 61 -3.93 18.12 -47.42
C GLY A 61 -3.53 16.72 -47.84
N MET A 62 -4.32 15.74 -47.42
CA MET A 62 -4.61 14.60 -48.28
C MET A 62 -6.02 14.08 -47.99
N SER A 63 -6.87 14.05 -49.02
CA SER A 63 -8.09 13.23 -49.01
C SER A 63 -7.70 11.75 -48.83
N PRO A 64 -8.54 10.91 -48.20
CA PRO A 64 -8.23 9.49 -48.07
C PRO A 64 -8.09 8.86 -49.46
N PRO A 65 -7.06 8.02 -49.70
CA PRO A 65 -6.96 7.28 -50.95
C PRO A 65 -8.10 6.26 -51.06
N LEU A 66 -8.62 6.11 -52.28
CA LEU A 66 -9.67 5.17 -52.61
C LEU A 66 -9.24 3.72 -52.33
N SER A 67 -10.10 2.96 -51.66
CA SER A 67 -10.00 1.50 -51.62
C SER A 67 -10.28 0.91 -53.01
N PRO A 68 -9.55 -0.12 -53.47
CA PRO A 68 -9.95 -0.89 -54.63
C PRO A 68 -11.16 -1.79 -54.28
N THR A 69 -12.26 -1.55 -55.00
CA THR A 69 -13.28 -2.51 -55.50
C THR A 69 -13.73 -3.72 -54.67
N ALA A 70 -15.07 -3.90 -54.71
CA ALA A 70 -15.88 -5.12 -54.56
C ALA A 70 -15.20 -6.45 -55.00
N ASP A 71 -15.60 -7.64 -54.53
CA ASP A 71 -16.95 -8.14 -54.20
C ASP A 71 -17.04 -8.84 -52.81
N ASN A 72 -18.19 -9.16 -52.19
CA ASN A 72 -19.59 -9.17 -52.65
C ASN A 72 -20.61 -8.95 -51.49
N SER A 73 -21.85 -8.56 -51.83
CA SER A 73 -23.13 -8.72 -51.08
C SER A 73 -23.14 -8.59 -49.54
N SER A 74 -23.57 -7.49 -48.89
CA SER A 74 -24.86 -6.73 -48.93
C SER A 74 -26.01 -7.30 -48.06
N ILE A 75 -26.88 -6.39 -47.56
CA ILE A 75 -27.97 -6.59 -46.57
C ILE A 75 -27.46 -6.78 -45.12
N GLY A 76 -27.53 -5.81 -44.19
CA GLY A 76 -28.13 -4.47 -44.21
C GLY A 76 -29.48 -4.40 -43.49
N ARG A 77 -29.49 -3.99 -42.21
CA ARG A 77 -30.50 -3.08 -41.61
C ARG A 77 -30.20 -2.64 -40.17
N ASP A 78 -30.61 -1.41 -39.95
CA ASP A 78 -30.40 -0.45 -38.86
C ASP A 78 -30.69 -0.85 -37.40
N ILE A 79 -30.04 -0.07 -36.53
CA ILE A 79 -30.40 0.15 -35.13
C ILE A 79 -31.71 0.96 -35.09
N GLY A 80 -32.78 0.41 -34.51
CA GLY A 80 -34.07 1.12 -34.48
C GLY A 80 -35.23 0.40 -33.82
N SER A 81 -35.07 -0.15 -32.62
CA SER A 81 -36.20 -0.64 -31.82
C SER A 81 -35.93 -0.51 -30.32
N VAL A 82 -36.33 0.63 -29.77
CA VAL A 82 -36.39 0.88 -28.32
C VAL A 82 -37.79 0.48 -27.85
N LEU A 83 -37.89 -0.22 -26.71
CA LEU A 83 -39.14 -0.48 -25.97
C LEU A 83 -40.24 -1.31 -26.68
N THR A 84 -40.22 -2.62 -26.48
CA THR A 84 -41.38 -3.35 -25.92
C THR A 84 -40.91 -4.67 -25.33
N GLY A 85 -41.20 -4.92 -24.06
CA GLY A 85 -40.99 -6.24 -23.48
C GLY A 85 -42.08 -7.21 -23.94
N LYS A 86 -41.67 -8.34 -24.56
CA LYS A 86 -42.38 -9.63 -24.59
C LYS A 86 -41.47 -10.69 -25.24
N SER A 87 -41.42 -11.86 -24.64
CA SER A 87 -40.70 -13.03 -25.16
C SER A 87 -41.40 -13.62 -26.39
N SER A 88 -40.64 -14.22 -27.29
CA SER A 88 -41.15 -15.20 -28.27
C SER A 88 -40.21 -16.40 -28.37
N SER A 89 -40.73 -17.55 -27.93
CA SER A 89 -40.03 -18.83 -27.92
C SER A 89 -40.08 -19.52 -29.28
N TYR A 90 -38.98 -20.14 -29.71
CA TYR A 90 -38.99 -21.27 -30.65
C TYR A 90 -37.72 -22.10 -30.36
N SER A 91 -37.83 -23.27 -29.73
CA SER A 91 -38.18 -24.57 -30.32
C SER A 91 -37.14 -25.08 -31.32
N GLY A 92 -36.55 -26.24 -31.02
CA GLY A 92 -35.44 -26.82 -31.78
C GLY A 92 -34.85 -28.03 -31.06
N GLN A 93 -35.61 -29.13 -31.00
CA GLN A 93 -35.12 -30.40 -30.47
C GLN A 93 -34.11 -31.04 -31.42
N HIS A 94 -33.03 -31.62 -30.89
CA HIS A 94 -32.55 -32.95 -31.29
C HIS A 94 -31.71 -33.56 -30.16
N SER A 95 -31.47 -34.87 -30.22
CA SER A 95 -31.57 -35.74 -29.05
C SER A 95 -30.32 -36.59 -28.78
N HIS A 96 -30.19 -37.05 -27.52
CA HIS A 96 -29.31 -38.12 -27.03
C HIS A 96 -27.79 -37.81 -27.09
N SER A 97 -27.01 -38.09 -26.03
CA SER A 97 -26.92 -39.39 -25.37
C SER A 97 -26.79 -39.35 -23.84
N THR A 98 -27.04 -40.50 -23.22
CA THR A 98 -27.22 -40.70 -21.78
C THR A 98 -26.01 -41.31 -21.09
N ALA A 99 -25.67 -40.81 -19.90
CA ALA A 99 -24.96 -41.57 -18.87
C ALA A 99 -25.38 -41.14 -17.45
N SER A 100 -26.18 -41.99 -16.79
CA SER A 100 -26.34 -42.06 -15.32
C SER A 100 -25.02 -42.51 -14.67
N ASN A 101 -24.70 -42.39 -13.37
CA ASN A 101 -25.40 -41.96 -12.16
C ASN A 101 -24.28 -41.60 -11.10
N ALA A 102 -24.50 -41.09 -9.88
CA ALA A 102 -25.72 -40.87 -9.10
C ALA A 102 -25.59 -39.65 -8.15
N SER A 103 -26.66 -39.42 -7.38
CA SER A 103 -26.84 -38.43 -6.31
C SER A 103 -25.97 -38.62 -5.06
N ASN A 104 -25.62 -37.49 -4.41
CA ASN A 104 -25.81 -37.40 -2.96
C ASN A 104 -26.34 -36.00 -2.59
N ASN A 105 -27.47 -35.94 -1.87
CA ASN A 105 -28.27 -34.73 -1.69
C ASN A 105 -28.13 -34.22 -0.25
N SER A 106 -27.81 -32.93 -0.05
CA SER A 106 -27.62 -32.34 1.29
C SER A 106 -28.09 -30.89 1.37
N VAL A 107 -29.40 -30.72 1.52
CA VAL A 107 -30.10 -29.70 2.33
C VAL A 107 -29.49 -28.29 2.37
N THR A 108 -30.09 -27.38 1.60
CA THR A 108 -29.98 -25.93 1.78
C THR A 108 -30.59 -25.47 3.11
N ARG A 109 -29.81 -24.83 3.98
CA ARG A 109 -30.34 -24.07 5.13
C ARG A 109 -30.54 -22.60 4.78
N ARG A 110 -31.78 -22.12 4.95
CA ARG A 110 -32.20 -20.71 4.84
C ARG A 110 -32.12 -20.03 6.21
N THR A 111 -31.21 -19.06 6.39
CA THR A 111 -31.11 -18.05 7.48
C THR A 111 -29.79 -17.28 7.27
N THR A 112 -29.60 -15.98 7.51
CA THR A 112 -30.46 -14.82 7.90
C THR A 112 -30.03 -13.58 7.10
N VAL A 113 -30.74 -12.45 7.24
CA VAL A 113 -30.20 -11.12 6.85
C VAL A 113 -28.84 -10.85 7.54
N GLY A 114 -27.88 -10.29 6.80
CA GLY A 114 -26.58 -9.85 7.33
C GLY A 114 -25.32 -10.52 6.75
N ALA A 115 -25.44 -11.62 6.00
CA ALA A 115 -24.27 -12.24 5.35
C ALA A 115 -23.87 -11.46 4.08
N ARG A 116 -22.66 -10.90 4.07
CA ARG A 116 -22.06 -10.21 2.90
C ARG A 116 -21.83 -11.24 1.78
N PRO A 117 -22.13 -10.95 0.49
CA PRO A 117 -21.91 -11.89 -0.60
C PRO A 117 -20.45 -12.34 -0.68
N SER A 118 -20.21 -13.63 -0.86
CA SER A 118 -18.87 -14.17 -1.10
C SER A 118 -18.38 -13.71 -2.48
N TYR A 119 -17.39 -12.83 -2.50
CA TYR A 119 -16.78 -12.37 -3.74
C TYR A 119 -16.13 -13.54 -4.48
N VAL A 120 -16.44 -13.67 -5.78
CA VAL A 120 -15.78 -14.64 -6.67
C VAL A 120 -14.35 -14.17 -6.88
N ARG A 121 -13.39 -14.95 -6.38
CA ARG A 121 -11.96 -14.65 -6.50
C ARG A 121 -11.55 -14.69 -7.97
N GLY A 122 -11.01 -13.59 -8.48
CA GLY A 122 -10.25 -13.56 -9.73
C GLY A 122 -8.77 -13.80 -9.46
N ASP A 123 -8.06 -14.39 -10.42
CA ASP A 123 -6.61 -14.58 -10.30
C ASP A 123 -5.85 -13.24 -10.27
N GLY A 124 -4.79 -13.19 -9.47
CA GLY A 124 -4.11 -11.96 -9.03
C GLY A 124 -3.41 -11.12 -10.11
N ASN A 125 -3.49 -11.50 -11.38
CA ASN A 125 -2.98 -10.72 -12.52
C ASN A 125 -4.06 -9.85 -13.18
N SER A 126 -5.34 -9.99 -12.82
CA SER A 126 -6.46 -9.48 -13.63
C SER A 126 -6.74 -7.97 -13.54
N PHE A 127 -5.91 -7.18 -12.83
CA PHE A 127 -6.17 -5.76 -12.58
C PHE A 127 -5.28 -4.79 -13.39
N GLU A 128 -4.16 -5.23 -13.99
CA GLU A 128 -3.34 -4.36 -14.85
C GLU A 128 -4.09 -3.94 -16.12
N ASP A 129 -4.78 -4.88 -16.77
CA ASP A 129 -5.54 -4.62 -18.01
C ASP A 129 -6.72 -3.66 -17.82
N ASN A 130 -7.20 -3.49 -16.59
CA ASN A 130 -8.34 -2.61 -16.29
C ASN A 130 -8.29 -2.07 -14.83
N PRO A 131 -7.58 -0.96 -14.57
CA PRO A 131 -7.55 -0.31 -13.25
C PRO A 131 -8.94 0.01 -12.67
N SER A 132 -9.91 0.34 -13.54
CA SER A 132 -11.30 0.62 -13.12
C SER A 132 -11.96 -0.59 -12.46
N ARG A 133 -11.55 -1.82 -12.80
CA ARG A 133 -12.09 -3.05 -12.20
C ARG A 133 -11.72 -3.18 -10.72
N LEU A 134 -10.50 -2.84 -10.34
CA LEU A 134 -10.09 -2.86 -8.92
C LEU A 134 -10.87 -1.82 -8.11
N LEU A 135 -10.97 -0.59 -8.63
CA LEU A 135 -11.77 0.48 -8.02
C LEU A 135 -13.24 0.06 -7.85
N GLN A 136 -13.85 -0.53 -8.88
CA GLN A 136 -15.23 -0.98 -8.83
C GLN A 136 -15.41 -2.13 -7.82
N THR A 137 -14.51 -3.12 -7.79
CA THR A 137 -14.54 -4.23 -6.81
C THR A 137 -14.50 -3.72 -5.37
N VAL A 138 -13.67 -2.71 -5.09
CA VAL A 138 -13.61 -2.07 -3.76
C VAL A 138 -14.90 -1.29 -3.42
N ARG A 139 -15.53 -0.63 -4.39
CA ARG A 139 -16.79 0.10 -4.20
C ARG A 139 -18.00 -0.82 -4.02
N ASP A 140 -18.07 -1.91 -4.76
CA ASP A 140 -19.16 -2.89 -4.67
C ASP A 140 -19.08 -3.68 -3.34
N ALA A 141 -17.88 -3.81 -2.76
CA ALA A 141 -17.70 -4.53 -1.50
C ALA A 141 -18.34 -3.79 -0.31
N ASP A 142 -18.30 -2.45 -0.29
CA ASP A 142 -19.00 -1.62 0.69
C ASP A 142 -19.47 -0.31 0.07
N GLN A 143 -20.79 -0.06 0.10
CA GLN A 143 -21.38 1.16 -0.45
C GLN A 143 -20.74 2.44 0.13
N GLY A 144 -20.23 2.41 1.37
CA GLY A 144 -19.51 3.52 2.01
C GLY A 144 -18.18 3.89 1.34
N ASN A 145 -17.60 3.02 0.50
CA ASN A 145 -16.39 3.29 -0.28
C ASN A 145 -16.63 4.23 -1.48
N ASN A 146 -17.88 4.62 -1.76
CA ASN A 146 -18.22 5.62 -2.77
C ASN A 146 -18.04 7.07 -2.29
N TRP A 147 -17.86 7.27 -0.97
CA TRP A 147 -17.62 8.58 -0.36
C TRP A 147 -16.32 8.55 0.44
N CYS A 148 -15.60 9.68 0.48
CA CYS A 148 -14.36 9.81 1.22
C CYS A 148 -14.53 9.51 2.72
N ALA A 149 -13.66 8.67 3.28
CA ALA A 149 -13.72 8.25 4.69
C ALA A 149 -13.79 9.43 5.68
N ASP A 150 -13.15 10.55 5.37
CA ASP A 150 -12.94 11.67 6.30
C ASP A 150 -13.82 12.89 6.04
N CYS A 151 -14.14 13.21 4.78
CA CYS A 151 -14.92 14.41 4.43
C CYS A 151 -16.25 14.13 3.71
N GLY A 152 -16.60 12.87 3.46
CA GLY A 152 -17.85 12.48 2.82
C GLY A 152 -18.02 12.88 1.34
N SER A 153 -17.06 13.57 0.70
CA SER A 153 -17.17 13.90 -0.73
C SER A 153 -17.17 12.65 -1.60
N ALA A 154 -17.98 12.64 -2.67
CA ALA A 154 -17.97 11.63 -3.72
C ALA A 154 -16.93 11.92 -4.83
N SER A 155 -16.30 13.11 -4.82
CA SER A 155 -15.39 13.53 -5.89
C SER A 155 -14.03 12.82 -5.81
N LYS A 156 -13.62 12.16 -6.90
CA LYS A 156 -12.31 11.47 -7.06
C LYS A 156 -11.95 10.55 -5.88
N VAL A 157 -12.95 9.79 -5.42
CA VAL A 157 -12.81 8.76 -4.36
C VAL A 157 -12.23 7.49 -4.99
N GLU A 158 -10.92 7.53 -5.24
CA GLU A 158 -10.13 6.47 -5.89
C GLU A 158 -8.77 6.23 -5.20
N TRP A 159 -8.46 7.00 -4.17
CA TRP A 159 -7.25 6.85 -3.37
C TRP A 159 -7.54 6.00 -2.14
N VAL A 160 -6.54 5.30 -1.62
CA VAL A 160 -6.68 4.47 -0.42
C VAL A 160 -5.50 4.66 0.53
N SER A 161 -5.72 4.40 1.82
CA SER A 161 -4.63 4.16 2.77
C SER A 161 -4.60 2.68 3.14
N ILE A 162 -3.64 1.93 2.59
CA ILE A 162 -3.64 0.46 2.65
C ILE A 162 -3.47 -0.10 4.07
N ASN A 163 -2.81 0.62 4.98
CA ASN A 163 -2.66 0.22 6.38
C ASN A 163 -3.88 0.56 7.26
N LEU A 164 -4.80 1.39 6.77
CA LEU A 164 -6.01 1.83 7.50
C LEU A 164 -7.30 1.21 6.90
N GLY A 165 -7.22 0.59 5.72
CA GLY A 165 -8.35 -0.04 5.04
C GLY A 165 -9.40 0.94 4.48
N ILE A 166 -9.02 2.20 4.21
CA ILE A 166 -9.94 3.29 3.82
C ILE A 166 -9.75 3.76 2.38
N VAL A 167 -10.84 4.29 1.80
CA VAL A 167 -10.92 4.97 0.50
C VAL A 167 -11.19 6.47 0.70
N LEU A 168 -10.46 7.29 -0.03
CA LEU A 168 -10.29 8.73 0.16
C LEU A 168 -10.49 9.49 -1.16
N CYS A 169 -10.99 10.72 -1.07
CA CYS A 169 -10.87 11.68 -2.16
C CYS A 169 -9.42 12.16 -2.33
N ILE A 170 -9.10 12.72 -3.50
CA ILE A 170 -7.77 13.26 -3.83
C ILE A 170 -7.25 14.30 -2.82
N GLU A 171 -8.13 15.08 -2.20
CA GLU A 171 -7.73 16.15 -1.28
C GLU A 171 -7.36 15.61 0.11
N CYS A 172 -8.16 14.68 0.65
CA CYS A 172 -7.85 14.02 1.92
C CYS A 172 -6.65 13.08 1.77
N SER A 173 -6.49 12.41 0.62
CA SER A 173 -5.30 11.58 0.36
C SER A 173 -4.01 12.42 0.30
N GLY A 174 -4.08 13.66 -0.19
CA GLY A 174 -2.98 14.64 -0.10
C GLY A 174 -2.60 15.02 1.34
N ILE A 175 -3.57 15.11 2.26
CA ILE A 175 -3.33 15.35 3.68
C ILE A 175 -2.72 14.11 4.34
N HIS A 176 -3.26 12.92 4.06
CA HIS A 176 -2.71 11.64 4.53
C HIS A 176 -1.23 11.45 4.14
N ARG A 177 -0.84 11.84 2.92
CA ARG A 177 0.58 11.84 2.52
C ARG A 177 1.45 12.74 3.40
N SER A 178 0.94 13.89 3.85
CA SER A 178 1.68 14.81 4.73
C SER A 178 1.82 14.34 6.19
N LEU A 179 1.05 13.33 6.63
CA LEU A 179 1.23 12.67 7.93
C LEU A 179 2.42 11.68 7.94
N GLY A 180 2.84 11.21 6.77
CA GLY A 180 3.95 10.26 6.60
C GLY A 180 3.54 8.78 6.70
N THR A 181 4.42 7.93 6.16
CA THR A 181 4.17 6.49 5.92
C THR A 181 4.04 5.63 7.19
N HIS A 182 4.42 6.16 8.34
CA HIS A 182 4.24 5.54 9.66
C HIS A 182 2.82 5.73 10.23
N ILE A 183 2.02 6.62 9.63
CA ILE A 183 0.60 6.83 9.96
C ILE A 183 -0.28 6.35 8.81
N SER A 184 0.03 6.76 7.57
CA SER A 184 -0.79 6.45 6.40
C SER A 184 0.02 6.13 5.16
N LYS A 185 -0.29 5.00 4.53
CA LYS A 185 0.33 4.49 3.31
C LYS A 185 -0.59 4.67 2.11
N VAL A 186 -0.53 5.86 1.50
CA VAL A 186 -1.43 6.25 0.40
C VAL A 186 -1.06 5.59 -0.93
N ARG A 187 -2.06 5.05 -1.64
CA ARG A 187 -1.99 4.55 -3.03
C ARG A 187 -3.23 4.99 -3.82
N SER A 188 -3.15 5.04 -5.15
CA SER A 188 -4.30 5.16 -6.05
C SER A 188 -4.72 3.78 -6.55
N LEU A 189 -6.02 3.47 -6.49
CA LEU A 189 -6.59 2.27 -7.08
C LEU A 189 -6.53 2.27 -8.62
N THR A 190 -6.35 3.45 -9.24
CA THR A 190 -6.33 3.64 -10.70
C THR A 190 -4.94 3.94 -11.27
N LEU A 191 -3.99 4.43 -10.45
CA LEU A 191 -2.64 4.81 -10.90
C LEU A 191 -1.53 3.93 -10.31
N ASP A 192 -1.73 3.31 -9.15
CA ASP A 192 -0.71 2.51 -8.45
C ASP A 192 -1.05 1.00 -8.48
N VAL A 193 -1.68 0.47 -9.55
CA VAL A 193 -2.23 -0.90 -9.62
C VAL A 193 -1.25 -2.00 -9.19
N ASN A 194 0.06 -1.82 -9.45
CA ASN A 194 1.09 -2.80 -9.10
C ASN A 194 1.53 -2.76 -7.63
N SER A 195 0.91 -1.89 -6.81
CA SER A 195 1.07 -1.86 -5.35
C SER A 195 0.08 -2.77 -4.60
N PHE A 196 -0.82 -3.48 -5.29
CA PHE A 196 -1.92 -4.23 -4.68
C PHE A 196 -1.71 -5.75 -4.81
N SER A 197 -1.14 -6.38 -3.76
CA SER A 197 -1.21 -7.85 -3.63
C SER A 197 -2.64 -8.29 -3.28
N ASN A 198 -2.95 -9.57 -3.49
CA ASN A 198 -4.23 -10.15 -3.09
C ASN A 198 -4.55 -9.91 -1.59
N ASP A 199 -3.53 -9.91 -0.72
CA ASP A 199 -3.70 -9.62 0.71
C ASP A 199 -4.11 -8.16 0.95
N ILE A 200 -3.54 -7.21 0.22
CA ILE A 200 -3.89 -5.78 0.29
C ILE A 200 -5.30 -5.55 -0.26
N VAL A 201 -5.67 -6.22 -1.36
CA VAL A 201 -7.04 -6.17 -1.88
C VAL A 201 -8.02 -6.68 -0.83
N GLU A 202 -7.76 -7.84 -0.21
CA GLU A 202 -8.62 -8.38 0.86
C GLU A 202 -8.72 -7.47 2.09
N ILE A 203 -7.66 -6.74 2.48
CA ILE A 203 -7.77 -5.69 3.52
C ILE A 203 -8.82 -4.65 3.13
N LEU A 204 -8.81 -4.16 1.89
CA LEU A 204 -9.74 -3.14 1.41
C LEU A 204 -11.17 -3.66 1.25
N LEU A 205 -11.34 -4.91 0.82
CA LEU A 205 -12.66 -5.54 0.72
C LEU A 205 -13.25 -5.80 2.10
N GLN A 206 -12.47 -6.30 3.06
CA GLN A 206 -12.97 -6.68 4.37
C GLN A 206 -13.20 -5.49 5.30
N ILE A 207 -12.28 -4.51 5.32
CA ILE A 207 -12.42 -3.27 6.12
C ILE A 207 -13.34 -2.28 5.39
N GLY A 208 -12.80 -1.46 4.48
CA GLY A 208 -13.53 -0.35 3.87
C GLY A 208 -13.92 0.76 4.86
N ASN A 209 -14.50 1.84 4.33
CA ASN A 209 -14.77 3.06 5.09
C ASN A 209 -15.73 2.85 6.26
N ARG A 210 -16.75 2.00 6.11
CA ARG A 210 -17.73 1.74 7.16
C ARG A 210 -17.09 1.07 8.37
N VAL A 211 -16.36 -0.03 8.18
CA VAL A 211 -15.69 -0.76 9.28
C VAL A 211 -14.57 0.08 9.89
N SER A 212 -13.81 0.80 9.07
CA SER A 212 -12.74 1.66 9.57
C SER A 212 -13.29 2.81 10.41
N ASN A 213 -14.35 3.50 9.98
CA ASN A 213 -14.97 4.57 10.78
C ASN A 213 -15.67 4.04 12.04
N MET A 214 -16.20 2.82 12.07
CA MET A 214 -16.66 2.17 13.32
C MET A 214 -15.55 2.02 14.38
N VAL A 215 -14.28 2.09 13.98
CA VAL A 215 -13.11 2.04 14.88
C VAL A 215 -12.55 3.44 15.12
N TRP A 216 -12.25 4.18 14.06
CA TRP A 216 -11.53 5.46 14.10
C TRP A 216 -12.43 6.69 14.35
N GLU A 217 -13.75 6.52 14.33
CA GLU A 217 -14.75 7.57 14.62
C GLU A 217 -15.77 7.11 15.69
N ALA A 218 -15.46 6.05 16.44
CA ALA A 218 -16.35 5.41 17.39
C ALA A 218 -16.95 6.35 18.46
N THR A 219 -16.21 7.39 18.85
CA THR A 219 -16.64 8.44 19.80
C THR A 219 -16.68 9.83 19.16
N LEU A 220 -16.76 9.92 17.83
CA LEU A 220 -16.78 11.19 17.11
C LEU A 220 -18.14 11.90 17.29
N ASP A 221 -18.10 13.17 17.70
CA ASP A 221 -19.22 14.08 17.43
C ASP A 221 -19.25 14.38 15.93
N GLN A 222 -20.31 13.91 15.26
CA GLN A 222 -20.52 14.05 13.82
C GLN A 222 -20.52 15.51 13.35
N SER A 223 -20.80 16.49 14.23
CA SER A 223 -20.70 17.92 13.93
C SER A 223 -19.27 18.39 13.61
N GLN A 224 -18.26 17.66 14.11
CA GLN A 224 -16.84 17.97 13.90
C GLN A 224 -16.28 17.42 12.60
N LYS A 225 -17.02 16.53 11.92
CA LYS A 225 -16.54 15.89 10.70
C LYS A 225 -16.54 16.90 9.54
N PRO A 226 -15.42 17.06 8.81
CA PRO A 226 -15.37 17.89 7.62
C PRO A 226 -16.40 17.45 6.57
N ILE A 227 -16.83 18.41 5.77
CA ILE A 227 -17.65 18.18 4.59
C ILE A 227 -16.82 18.42 3.32
N GLU A 228 -17.41 18.18 2.15
CA GLU A 228 -16.70 18.34 0.89
C GLU A 228 -16.22 19.77 0.61
N THR A 229 -16.92 20.79 1.12
CA THR A 229 -16.53 22.21 0.99
C THR A 229 -15.59 22.70 2.11
N SER A 230 -15.24 21.85 3.09
CA SER A 230 -14.33 22.24 4.18
C SER A 230 -12.93 22.59 3.69
N THR A 231 -12.30 23.58 4.34
CA THR A 231 -10.96 24.05 3.95
C THR A 231 -9.89 22.98 4.20
N ARG A 232 -8.71 23.16 3.58
CA ARG A 232 -7.58 22.25 3.76
C ARG A 232 -7.12 22.18 5.22
N GLU A 233 -7.25 23.29 5.96
CA GLU A 233 -6.86 23.43 7.37
C GLU A 233 -7.84 22.69 8.28
N GLN A 234 -9.15 22.81 8.02
CA GLN A 234 -10.20 22.09 8.73
C GLN A 234 -10.02 20.56 8.57
N ARG A 235 -9.81 20.11 7.33
CA ARG A 235 -9.52 18.71 7.03
C ARG A 235 -8.21 18.24 7.66
N LEU A 236 -7.14 19.05 7.61
CA LEU A 236 -5.85 18.71 8.24
C LEU A 236 -6.00 18.52 9.75
N LYS A 237 -6.73 19.41 10.43
CA LYS A 237 -7.00 19.31 11.87
C LYS A 237 -7.74 18.01 12.19
N PHE A 238 -8.84 17.72 11.50
CA PHE A 238 -9.64 16.52 11.72
C PHE A 238 -8.86 15.23 11.44
N ILE A 239 -8.18 15.13 10.29
CA ILE A 239 -7.43 13.93 9.88
C ILE A 239 -6.24 13.67 10.84
N THR A 240 -5.59 14.73 11.33
CA THR A 240 -4.53 14.61 12.35
C THR A 240 -5.10 14.08 13.68
N ALA A 241 -6.21 14.65 14.15
CA ALA A 241 -6.89 14.20 15.36
C ALA A 241 -7.35 12.73 15.26
N LYS A 242 -7.90 12.35 14.09
CA LYS A 242 -8.43 11.01 13.82
C LYS A 242 -7.34 9.92 13.83
N TYR A 243 -6.22 10.11 13.11
CA TYR A 243 -5.24 9.03 12.90
C TYR A 243 -3.93 9.17 13.67
N SER A 244 -3.45 10.38 13.94
CA SER A 244 -2.21 10.62 14.68
C SER A 244 -2.45 10.61 16.20
N GLU A 245 -3.37 11.47 16.63
CA GLU A 245 -3.75 11.63 18.04
C GLU A 245 -4.67 10.50 18.51
N ARG A 246 -5.55 10.03 17.61
CA ARG A 246 -6.54 8.95 17.80
C ARG A 246 -7.69 9.36 18.71
N ALA A 247 -8.06 10.64 18.63
CA ALA A 247 -8.97 11.32 19.53
C ALA A 247 -10.41 10.75 19.56
N TYR A 248 -10.82 10.06 18.50
CA TYR A 248 -12.19 9.54 18.34
C TYR A 248 -12.29 8.01 18.41
N ALA A 249 -11.19 7.31 18.73
CA ALA A 249 -11.20 5.87 18.95
C ALA A 249 -11.72 5.56 20.35
N GLN A 250 -12.66 4.62 20.46
CA GLN A 250 -13.19 4.16 21.73
C GLN A 250 -12.08 3.51 22.56
N ASN A 251 -11.66 4.13 23.66
CA ASN A 251 -10.73 3.51 24.61
C ASN A 251 -11.40 2.31 25.32
N LEU A 252 -10.60 1.33 25.79
CA LEU A 252 -11.10 0.19 26.56
C LEU A 252 -11.91 0.68 27.78
N PRO A 253 -13.20 0.30 27.93
CA PRO A 253 -13.98 0.64 29.12
C PRO A 253 -13.57 -0.25 30.30
N SER A 254 -12.98 0.34 31.33
CA SER A 254 -12.32 -0.34 32.47
C SER A 254 -13.21 -1.13 33.44
N GLN A 255 -14.43 -1.53 33.04
CA GLN A 255 -15.27 -2.49 33.78
C GLN A 255 -16.04 -3.50 32.90
N MET A 256 -16.07 -3.34 31.58
CA MET A 256 -16.83 -4.24 30.68
C MET A 256 -16.00 -4.80 29.51
N SER A 257 -14.74 -4.38 29.36
CA SER A 257 -13.86 -4.96 28.34
C SER A 257 -13.54 -6.42 28.66
N ARG A 258 -13.63 -7.28 27.64
CA ARG A 258 -13.33 -8.71 27.76
C ARG A 258 -11.82 -9.02 27.89
N PHE A 259 -10.98 -8.00 27.72
CA PHE A 259 -9.51 -8.03 27.77
C PHE A 259 -9.00 -6.79 28.51
N ALA A 260 -7.90 -6.90 29.25
CA ALA A 260 -7.42 -5.83 30.12
C ALA A 260 -6.52 -4.81 29.40
N THR A 261 -5.94 -5.17 28.25
CA THR A 261 -4.98 -4.33 27.52
C THR A 261 -5.25 -4.27 26.01
N PRO A 262 -4.75 -3.24 25.30
CA PRO A 262 -4.72 -3.21 23.83
C PRO A 262 -4.03 -4.45 23.24
N ASP A 263 -2.94 -4.89 23.86
CA ASP A 263 -2.12 -6.05 23.48
C ASP A 263 -2.89 -7.37 23.54
N GLU A 264 -3.61 -7.62 24.64
CA GLU A 264 -4.51 -8.78 24.76
C GLU A 264 -5.68 -8.69 23.77
N THR A 265 -6.22 -7.48 23.56
CA THR A 265 -7.29 -7.24 22.57
C THR A 265 -6.82 -7.62 21.17
N LEU A 266 -5.62 -7.18 20.77
CA LEU A 266 -4.99 -7.51 19.50
C LEU A 266 -4.75 -9.02 19.36
N LEU A 267 -4.09 -9.65 20.33
CA LEU A 267 -3.83 -11.09 20.32
C LEU A 267 -5.13 -11.92 20.22
N ALA A 268 -6.17 -11.52 20.94
CA ALA A 268 -7.46 -12.20 20.90
C ALA A 268 -8.20 -12.04 19.56
N ALA A 269 -8.07 -10.89 18.91
CA ALA A 269 -8.63 -10.67 17.57
C ALA A 269 -7.87 -11.47 16.50
N ILE A 270 -6.53 -11.49 16.56
CA ILE A 270 -5.69 -12.32 15.69
C ILE A 270 -6.09 -13.80 15.79
N LYS A 271 -6.20 -14.35 17.01
CA LYS A 271 -6.60 -15.76 17.24
C LYS A 271 -7.99 -16.11 16.72
N LYS A 272 -8.87 -15.12 16.55
CA LYS A 272 -10.23 -15.28 16.02
C LYS A 272 -10.34 -15.03 14.52
N ASN A 273 -9.23 -14.67 13.86
CA ASN A 273 -9.21 -14.18 12.48
C ASN A 273 -10.18 -12.98 12.27
N ASP A 274 -10.26 -12.08 13.27
CA ASP A 274 -11.14 -10.91 13.28
C ASP A 274 -10.37 -9.64 12.88
N ILE A 275 -10.45 -9.27 11.60
CA ILE A 275 -9.73 -8.11 11.05
C ILE A 275 -10.21 -6.76 11.62
N GLN A 276 -11.49 -6.65 12.02
CA GLN A 276 -12.01 -5.43 12.66
C GLN A 276 -11.46 -5.30 14.08
N GLY A 277 -11.44 -6.41 14.84
CA GLY A 277 -10.81 -6.47 16.15
C GLY A 277 -9.30 -6.17 16.10
N VAL A 278 -8.61 -6.61 15.04
CA VAL A 278 -7.19 -6.28 14.83
C VAL A 278 -7.00 -4.80 14.53
N LEU A 279 -7.83 -4.21 13.65
CA LEU A 279 -7.79 -2.76 13.39
C LEU A 279 -8.06 -1.94 14.66
N TYR A 280 -8.99 -2.40 15.51
CA TYR A 280 -9.28 -1.79 16.82
C TYR A 280 -8.09 -1.90 17.78
N GLY A 281 -7.46 -3.08 17.90
CA GLY A 281 -6.22 -3.24 18.68
C GLY A 281 -5.10 -2.32 18.20
N ILE A 282 -4.91 -2.21 16.87
CA ILE A 282 -3.97 -1.27 16.26
C ILE A 282 -4.33 0.17 16.64
N ALA A 283 -5.60 0.59 16.54
CA ALA A 283 -6.06 1.93 16.90
C ALA A 283 -5.80 2.26 18.38
N LEU A 284 -5.97 1.28 19.27
CA LEU A 284 -5.64 1.36 20.71
C LEU A 284 -4.13 1.38 21.04
N ARG A 285 -3.26 1.45 20.02
CA ARG A 285 -1.78 1.46 20.15
C ARG A 285 -1.19 0.15 20.71
N ALA A 286 -1.86 -0.99 20.46
CA ALA A 286 -1.29 -2.30 20.76
C ALA A 286 0.03 -2.54 19.99
N ASN A 287 0.94 -3.28 20.60
CA ASN A 287 2.21 -3.64 19.98
C ASN A 287 1.99 -4.69 18.88
N VAL A 288 2.10 -4.28 17.62
CA VAL A 288 1.99 -5.19 16.45
C VAL A 288 3.09 -6.27 16.36
N ASN A 289 4.16 -6.12 17.15
CA ASN A 289 5.25 -7.09 17.29
C ASN A 289 5.14 -7.96 18.57
N ILE A 290 3.96 -8.03 19.18
CA ILE A 290 3.73 -8.84 20.37
C ILE A 290 3.89 -10.35 20.09
N THR A 291 4.39 -11.09 21.08
CA THR A 291 4.37 -12.56 21.10
C THR A 291 3.28 -13.08 22.04
N ASP A 292 2.58 -14.14 21.62
CA ASP A 292 1.66 -14.85 22.49
C ASP A 292 2.41 -15.64 23.58
N ARG A 293 2.00 -15.45 24.83
CA ARG A 293 2.68 -16.04 26.00
C ARG A 293 2.69 -17.57 26.02
N SER A 294 1.73 -18.27 25.38
CA SER A 294 1.62 -19.73 25.50
C SER A 294 2.70 -20.50 24.72
N ARG A 295 3.20 -19.92 23.62
CA ARG A 295 4.19 -20.55 22.72
C ARG A 295 5.23 -19.58 22.18
N ASN A 296 5.37 -18.41 22.82
CA ASN A 296 6.18 -17.27 22.35
C ASN A 296 5.99 -16.97 20.85
N THR A 297 4.76 -17.07 20.35
CA THR A 297 4.47 -16.99 18.91
C THR A 297 4.21 -15.54 18.50
N HIS A 298 5.02 -15.01 17.57
CA HIS A 298 4.87 -13.65 17.05
C HIS A 298 3.50 -13.42 16.38
N ALA A 299 2.94 -12.21 16.54
CA ALA A 299 1.63 -11.81 16.02
C ALA A 299 1.40 -12.17 14.54
N VAL A 300 2.41 -11.96 13.69
CA VAL A 300 2.35 -12.33 12.26
C VAL A 300 2.18 -13.85 12.06
N PHE A 301 2.99 -14.68 12.74
CA PHE A 301 2.88 -16.14 12.64
C PHE A 301 1.54 -16.65 13.20
N LEU A 302 1.06 -16.01 14.26
CA LEU A 302 -0.25 -16.31 14.85
C LEU A 302 -1.40 -15.96 13.88
N ALA A 303 -1.31 -14.85 13.16
CA ALA A 303 -2.27 -14.46 12.13
C ALA A 303 -2.31 -15.45 10.96
N LEU A 304 -1.14 -15.90 10.49
CA LEU A 304 -1.04 -16.92 9.44
C LEU A 304 -1.71 -18.23 9.87
N ALA A 305 -1.39 -18.73 11.07
CA ALA A 305 -1.95 -19.98 11.59
C ALA A 305 -3.45 -19.89 11.96
N ALA A 306 -3.96 -18.69 12.28
CA ALA A 306 -5.39 -18.48 12.55
C ALA A 306 -6.22 -18.43 11.25
N ALA A 307 -5.63 -17.95 10.16
CA ALA A 307 -6.28 -17.90 8.84
C ALA A 307 -6.22 -19.25 8.09
N ASP A 308 -5.10 -19.98 8.20
CA ASP A 308 -4.89 -21.27 7.55
C ASP A 308 -4.12 -22.25 8.49
N PRO A 309 -4.82 -22.98 9.37
CA PRO A 309 -4.21 -23.90 10.32
C PRO A 309 -3.52 -25.09 9.64
N ALA A 310 -2.30 -25.43 10.07
CA ALA A 310 -1.58 -26.60 9.56
C ALA A 310 -2.28 -27.92 9.94
N SER A 311 -2.38 -28.84 8.98
CA SER A 311 -3.01 -30.16 9.18
C SER A 311 -2.30 -30.99 10.26
N PRO A 312 -3.03 -31.59 11.21
CA PRO A 312 -2.44 -32.47 12.22
C PRO A 312 -1.88 -33.74 11.55
N GLY A 313 -0.56 -33.81 11.40
CA GLY A 313 0.15 -34.95 10.79
C GLY A 313 1.29 -34.58 9.84
N SER A 314 1.46 -33.32 9.45
CA SER A 314 2.52 -32.90 8.51
C SER A 314 3.90 -32.74 9.15
N THR A 315 4.40 -33.77 9.83
CA THR A 315 5.82 -33.85 10.24
C THR A 315 6.68 -34.33 9.06
N SER A 316 7.30 -33.37 8.35
CA SER A 316 8.36 -33.58 7.36
C SER A 316 8.16 -34.67 6.29
N SER A 317 6.94 -34.84 5.76
CA SER A 317 6.76 -35.57 4.51
C SER A 317 7.34 -34.76 3.34
N ARG A 318 8.18 -35.40 2.51
CA ARG A 318 8.81 -34.80 1.30
C ARG A 318 7.77 -34.06 0.43
N PRO A 319 8.14 -32.95 -0.24
CA PRO A 319 7.21 -32.23 -1.10
C PRO A 319 6.72 -33.15 -2.23
N SER A 320 5.41 -33.38 -2.28
CA SER A 320 4.75 -34.10 -3.36
C SER A 320 4.72 -33.22 -4.61
N THR A 321 5.50 -33.62 -5.61
CA THR A 321 5.69 -32.88 -6.86
C THR A 321 4.49 -33.00 -7.80
N SER A 322 3.40 -32.27 -7.54
CA SER A 322 2.36 -31.97 -8.57
C SER A 322 1.26 -30.98 -8.15
N ASN A 323 0.97 -30.81 -6.86
CA ASN A 323 -0.11 -29.91 -6.44
C ASN A 323 0.38 -28.45 -6.37
N SER A 324 -0.08 -27.62 -7.29
CA SER A 324 0.05 -26.16 -7.18
C SER A 324 -0.63 -25.69 -5.90
N VAL A 325 0.16 -25.13 -4.98
CA VAL A 325 -0.38 -24.57 -3.73
C VAL A 325 -1.27 -23.39 -4.10
N LYS A 326 -2.58 -23.53 -3.90
CA LYS A 326 -3.53 -22.45 -4.16
C LYS A 326 -3.16 -21.25 -3.29
N PRO A 327 -2.97 -20.05 -3.87
CA PRO A 327 -2.68 -18.86 -3.07
C PRO A 327 -3.88 -18.52 -2.18
N ILE A 328 -3.65 -18.53 -0.87
CA ILE A 328 -4.61 -18.07 0.14
C ILE A 328 -4.12 -16.69 0.60
N PRO A 329 -4.98 -15.65 0.57
CA PRO A 329 -4.61 -14.34 1.07
C PRO A 329 -4.61 -14.30 2.60
N PHE A 330 -3.66 -13.57 3.18
CA PHE A 330 -3.48 -13.42 4.62
C PHE A 330 -3.64 -11.95 5.06
N PRO A 331 -4.85 -11.35 4.93
CA PRO A 331 -5.06 -9.92 5.11
C PRO A 331 -4.74 -9.42 6.52
N ILE A 332 -4.91 -10.24 7.57
CA ILE A 332 -4.51 -9.86 8.94
C ILE A 332 -2.99 -9.81 9.10
N ALA A 333 -2.26 -10.79 8.56
CA ALA A 333 -0.80 -10.78 8.58
C ALA A 333 -0.27 -9.58 7.79
N GLU A 334 -0.84 -9.31 6.62
CA GLU A 334 -0.51 -8.14 5.82
C GLU A 334 -0.84 -6.82 6.54
N LEU A 335 -2.01 -6.71 7.19
CA LEU A 335 -2.41 -5.51 7.94
C LEU A 335 -1.45 -5.21 9.10
N LEU A 336 -0.98 -6.23 9.80
CA LEU A 336 0.04 -6.10 10.85
C LEU A 336 1.36 -5.56 10.26
N VAL A 337 1.88 -6.16 9.19
CA VAL A 337 3.12 -5.69 8.54
C VAL A 337 2.94 -4.29 7.94
N GLN A 338 1.76 -3.98 7.40
CA GLN A 338 1.45 -2.63 6.91
C GLN A 338 1.37 -1.59 8.04
N ASN A 339 1.16 -2.00 9.30
CA ASN A 339 1.22 -1.14 10.48
C ASN A 339 2.52 -1.30 11.31
N GLY A 340 3.57 -1.90 10.73
CA GLY A 340 4.91 -1.92 11.32
C GLY A 340 5.31 -3.21 12.05
N ALA A 341 4.58 -4.31 11.84
CA ALA A 341 5.05 -5.61 12.30
C ALA A 341 6.27 -6.07 11.46
N GLU A 342 7.37 -6.36 12.13
CA GLU A 342 8.56 -6.97 11.55
C GLU A 342 8.40 -8.49 11.56
N ILE A 343 8.68 -9.15 10.43
CA ILE A 343 8.63 -10.61 10.36
C ILE A 343 9.90 -11.17 11.00
N PRO A 344 9.83 -11.99 12.07
CA PRO A 344 11.01 -12.57 12.68
C PRO A 344 11.80 -13.43 11.69
N SER A 345 13.13 -13.33 11.73
CA SER A 345 14.04 -14.16 10.93
C SER A 345 14.16 -15.60 11.44
N GLN A 346 13.77 -15.84 12.71
CA GLN A 346 13.72 -17.16 13.31
C GLN A 346 12.51 -17.95 12.78
N PRO A 347 12.61 -19.28 12.63
CA PRO A 347 11.48 -20.10 12.20
C PRO A 347 10.31 -20.00 13.20
N PRO A 348 9.06 -20.09 12.73
CA PRO A 348 7.89 -20.00 13.61
C PRO A 348 7.89 -21.16 14.63
N PRO A 349 7.55 -20.90 15.91
CA PRO A 349 7.47 -21.94 16.95
C PRO A 349 6.22 -22.84 16.82
N ILE A 350 5.44 -22.67 15.74
CA ILE A 350 4.25 -23.45 15.41
C ILE A 350 4.31 -23.89 13.94
N PRO A 351 3.73 -25.04 13.58
CA PRO A 351 3.64 -25.45 12.19
C PRO A 351 2.73 -24.49 11.41
N LEU A 352 3.20 -24.06 10.24
CA LEU A 352 2.45 -23.22 9.30
C LEU A 352 2.11 -24.03 8.04
N SER A 353 0.98 -23.72 7.41
CA SER A 353 0.58 -24.34 6.14
C SER A 353 1.56 -24.00 4.99
N PRO A 354 1.54 -24.74 3.87
CA PRO A 354 2.31 -24.39 2.68
C PRO A 354 1.99 -22.99 2.14
N ALA A 355 0.73 -22.53 2.20
CA ALA A 355 0.36 -21.18 1.75
C ALA A 355 0.93 -20.10 2.69
N ALA A 356 0.88 -20.31 4.00
CA ALA A 356 1.49 -19.40 4.98
C ALA A 356 3.02 -19.34 4.84
N GLN A 357 3.67 -20.47 4.53
CA GLN A 357 5.11 -20.51 4.23
C GLN A 357 5.45 -19.75 2.94
N LEU A 358 4.61 -19.83 1.91
CA LEU A 358 4.78 -19.03 0.68
C LEU A 358 4.59 -17.52 0.93
N TYR A 359 3.61 -17.11 1.74
CA TYR A 359 3.49 -15.70 2.15
C TYR A 359 4.77 -15.20 2.83
N LEU A 360 5.29 -15.97 3.81
CA LEU A 360 6.54 -15.61 4.49
C LEU A 360 7.72 -15.54 3.52
N SER A 361 7.87 -16.50 2.59
CA SER A 361 8.98 -16.49 1.64
C SER A 361 8.90 -15.28 0.70
N GLN A 362 7.72 -14.92 0.20
CA GLN A 362 7.52 -13.73 -0.64
C GLN A 362 7.82 -12.41 0.10
N ARG A 363 7.49 -12.33 1.40
CA ARG A 363 7.71 -11.12 2.22
C ARG A 363 9.12 -11.01 2.79
N THR A 364 9.85 -12.12 2.93
CA THR A 364 11.22 -12.14 3.47
C THR A 364 12.31 -12.33 2.42
N ALA A 365 11.95 -12.71 1.18
CA ALA A 365 12.82 -12.67 0.01
C ALA A 365 13.27 -11.21 -0.23
N ARG A 366 14.45 -10.88 0.28
CA ARG A 366 15.00 -9.53 0.18
C ARG A 366 15.19 -9.14 -1.28
N VAL A 367 14.64 -7.97 -1.61
CA VAL A 367 15.17 -7.07 -2.65
C VAL A 367 16.70 -7.15 -2.65
N PRO A 368 17.36 -7.48 -3.77
CA PRO A 368 18.81 -7.52 -3.80
C PRO A 368 19.33 -6.12 -3.52
N ALA A 369 20.09 -5.99 -2.42
CA ALA A 369 20.87 -4.80 -2.20
C ALA A 369 21.81 -4.61 -3.39
N PHE A 370 21.90 -3.38 -3.92
CA PHE A 370 22.98 -2.99 -4.82
C PHE A 370 24.31 -2.98 -4.03
N GLY A 371 24.84 -4.18 -3.81
CA GLY A 371 26.11 -4.45 -3.17
C GLY A 371 27.03 -5.12 -4.18
N THR A 372 27.91 -4.32 -4.78
CA THR A 372 29.21 -4.69 -5.37
C THR A 372 29.39 -6.16 -5.77
N LEU A 373 29.38 -6.41 -7.08
CA LEU A 373 29.91 -7.65 -7.68
C LEU A 373 31.40 -7.81 -7.34
N ALA A 374 31.71 -8.56 -6.28
CA ALA A 374 33.04 -9.09 -6.04
C ALA A 374 33.08 -10.52 -6.61
N ALA A 375 33.80 -10.69 -7.73
CA ALA A 375 33.89 -11.97 -8.40
C ALA A 375 34.62 -13.01 -7.53
N SER A 376 33.98 -14.16 -7.31
CA SER A 376 34.59 -15.29 -6.60
C SER A 376 35.55 -16.05 -7.52
N ALA A 377 36.85 -15.72 -7.44
CA ALA A 377 37.92 -16.52 -8.03
C ALA A 377 38.49 -17.49 -6.99
N SER A 378 38.53 -18.78 -7.34
CA SER A 378 38.99 -19.88 -6.47
C SER A 378 40.52 -20.02 -6.47
N GLY A 379 41.14 -20.11 -5.29
CA GLY A 379 42.56 -20.41 -5.11
C GLY A 379 42.85 -21.09 -3.76
N LYS A 380 43.75 -22.07 -3.73
CA LYS A 380 44.11 -22.90 -2.56
C LYS A 380 45.22 -22.26 -1.69
N PRO A 381 45.43 -22.71 -0.44
CA PRO A 381 46.28 -22.02 0.54
C PRO A 381 47.74 -22.48 0.55
N THR A 382 48.64 -21.59 0.94
CA THR A 382 49.99 -21.88 1.47
C THR A 382 50.29 -20.96 2.65
N ALA A 383 51.05 -21.44 3.64
CA ALA A 383 51.34 -20.73 4.88
C ALA A 383 52.58 -19.81 4.77
N ASP A 384 52.69 -18.81 5.65
CA ASP A 384 53.93 -18.61 6.44
C ASP A 384 53.79 -17.66 7.66
N SER A 385 54.22 -18.20 8.80
CA SER A 385 54.91 -17.62 9.98
C SER A 385 54.91 -16.12 10.39
N LEU A 386 54.65 -15.95 11.71
CA LEU A 386 55.28 -15.01 12.69
C LEU A 386 54.92 -13.49 12.61
N GLY A 387 54.79 -12.75 13.74
CA GLY A 387 54.90 -13.16 15.15
C GLY A 387 54.49 -12.11 16.20
N THR A 388 54.21 -12.64 17.40
CA THR A 388 54.33 -12.14 18.80
C THR A 388 54.13 -10.65 19.20
N LEU A 389 53.27 -10.46 20.22
CA LEU A 389 53.30 -9.35 21.20
C LEU A 389 54.55 -9.40 22.10
N PRO A 390 54.89 -8.30 22.80
CA PRO A 390 54.69 -8.34 24.26
C PRO A 390 54.22 -7.02 24.91
N SER A 391 53.74 -7.13 26.14
CA SER A 391 53.48 -6.04 27.10
C SER A 391 54.55 -6.08 28.20
N ILE A 392 54.88 -4.94 28.85
CA ILE A 392 55.14 -4.84 30.31
C ILE A 392 55.45 -3.39 30.77
N ARG A 393 54.77 -3.01 31.87
CA ARG A 393 55.03 -2.01 32.95
C ARG A 393 55.93 -0.78 32.73
N GLY A 394 55.41 0.36 33.23
CA GLY A 394 56.16 1.38 33.97
C GLY A 394 55.52 1.63 35.35
N THR A 395 56.32 1.88 36.39
CA THR A 395 55.91 2.00 37.80
C THR A 395 55.86 3.45 38.30
N GLY A 396 54.94 3.78 39.20
CA GLY A 396 54.89 5.04 39.94
C GLY A 396 54.07 4.87 41.23
N SER A 397 54.52 5.46 42.34
CA SER A 397 54.18 5.07 43.71
C SER A 397 53.27 6.06 44.47
N ASP A 398 52.55 5.53 45.45
CA ASP A 398 52.06 6.11 46.71
C ASP A 398 51.35 7.48 46.71
N ASN A 399 50.06 7.50 47.09
CA ASN A 399 49.72 7.72 48.51
C ASN A 399 48.28 7.33 48.85
N SER A 400 48.04 7.00 50.13
CA SER A 400 46.72 6.64 50.67
C SER A 400 46.03 7.85 51.33
N VAL A 401 44.68 7.86 51.37
CA VAL A 401 43.83 8.29 52.50
C VAL A 401 42.37 7.89 52.22
N VAL A 402 41.65 7.51 53.28
CA VAL A 402 40.24 7.11 53.30
C VAL A 402 39.37 8.32 53.75
N SER A 403 38.15 8.48 53.21
CA SER A 403 36.89 8.69 54.00
C SER A 403 35.71 9.34 53.25
N SER A 404 34.54 8.71 53.42
CA SER A 404 33.17 9.28 53.60
C SER A 404 32.71 10.58 52.89
N HIS A 405 31.60 10.46 52.14
CA HIS A 405 30.30 11.16 52.33
C HIS A 405 29.58 11.37 50.99
N GLY A 406 28.27 11.08 50.95
CA GLY A 406 27.34 11.74 50.01
C GLY A 406 26.43 12.69 50.80
N PRO A 407 25.26 13.13 50.28
CA PRO A 407 24.82 13.16 48.87
C PRO A 407 24.30 14.56 48.45
N SER A 408 24.43 14.98 47.18
CA SER A 408 23.71 16.19 46.71
C SER A 408 23.50 16.28 45.18
N SER A 409 22.25 16.64 44.83
CA SER A 409 21.78 17.39 43.64
C SER A 409 22.56 17.36 42.31
N LEU A 410 21.92 16.76 41.31
CA LEU A 410 21.61 17.34 39.99
C LEU A 410 22.61 18.36 39.40
N ASP A 411 23.44 17.93 38.44
CA ASP A 411 24.03 18.84 37.45
C ASP A 411 23.33 18.69 36.09
N SER A 412 22.78 19.78 35.57
CA SER A 412 21.91 19.81 34.38
C SER A 412 22.72 19.94 33.08
N LYS A 413 23.93 19.38 33.04
CA LYS A 413 24.94 19.71 32.02
C LYS A 413 25.46 18.54 31.18
N GLU A 414 25.15 17.29 31.53
CA GLU A 414 25.49 16.11 30.71
C GLU A 414 24.41 15.72 29.69
N ARG A 415 23.16 16.18 29.87
CA ARG A 415 22.05 15.81 28.98
C ARG A 415 22.09 16.52 27.60
N GLU A 416 22.97 17.50 27.41
CA GLU A 416 23.05 18.33 26.20
C GLU A 416 24.30 18.08 25.33
N LYS A 417 24.97 16.91 25.45
CA LYS A 417 26.08 16.52 24.57
C LYS A 417 25.85 15.30 23.67
N LEU A 418 24.64 14.69 23.71
CA LEU A 418 24.29 13.52 22.88
C LEU A 418 23.33 13.81 21.70
N HIS A 419 22.90 15.07 21.49
CA HIS A 419 21.96 15.45 20.43
C HIS A 419 22.59 16.35 19.33
N LYS A 420 23.75 15.98 18.77
CA LYS A 420 24.30 16.69 17.59
C LYS A 420 25.17 15.84 16.65
N ARG A 421 24.51 14.94 15.91
CA ARG A 421 24.96 14.34 14.64
C ARG A 421 23.75 13.66 13.97
N GLY A 422 23.18 14.16 12.87
CA GLY A 422 23.40 15.44 12.20
C GLY A 422 22.18 15.83 11.37
N SER A 423 22.08 17.10 10.99
CA SER A 423 21.08 17.60 10.04
C SER A 423 21.74 18.63 9.12
N ALA A 424 21.71 18.35 7.83
CA ALA A 424 22.07 19.26 6.76
C ALA A 424 21.07 19.03 5.61
N GLY A 425 20.38 20.04 5.10
CA GLY A 425 20.27 21.41 5.61
C GLY A 425 19.06 22.11 4.97
N ALA A 426 18.51 23.09 5.66
CA ALA A 426 17.46 23.93 5.10
C ALA A 426 17.51 25.34 5.70
N ARG A 427 17.25 26.32 4.82
CA ARG A 427 16.97 27.76 5.04
C ARG A 427 18.13 28.72 4.72
N LEU A 428 17.86 29.62 3.78
CA LEU A 428 18.14 31.03 3.95
C LEU A 428 17.00 31.85 3.35
N ALA A 429 16.44 32.78 4.12
CA ALA A 429 15.52 33.79 3.63
C ALA A 429 15.51 35.01 4.58
N GLY A 430 15.83 36.19 4.03
CA GLY A 430 15.35 37.49 4.50
C GLY A 430 16.18 38.25 5.54
N LYS A 431 16.92 39.28 5.09
CA LYS A 431 16.69 40.71 5.43
C LYS A 431 17.79 41.62 4.87
N VAL A 432 17.40 42.69 4.17
CA VAL A 432 17.68 44.12 4.46
C VAL A 432 16.55 44.94 3.77
N ALA A 433 16.21 46.13 4.28
CA ALA A 433 15.23 47.02 3.68
C ALA A 433 15.79 48.45 3.48
N SER A 434 15.22 49.17 2.49
CA SER A 434 15.27 50.63 2.28
C SER A 434 16.60 51.31 1.91
N LEU A 435 16.63 51.97 0.74
CA LEU A 435 16.86 53.42 0.57
C LEU A 435 16.90 53.78 -0.94
N GLY A 436 16.28 54.90 -1.34
CA GLY A 436 16.54 55.55 -2.65
C GLY A 436 15.32 56.08 -3.41
N ILE A 437 15.28 57.40 -3.61
CA ILE A 437 14.37 58.18 -4.48
C ILE A 437 15.23 58.81 -5.62
N ASP A 438 14.59 59.38 -6.65
CA ASP A 438 15.15 60.06 -7.85
C ASP A 438 15.73 59.09 -8.91
N ARG A 439 15.18 59.01 -10.14
CA ARG A 439 14.83 60.10 -11.06
C ARG A 439 13.73 59.72 -12.06
#